data_AF-A0A9P8EQQ7-F1
#
_entry.id   AF-A0A9P8EQQ7-F1
#
_cell.length_a   1.000
_cell.length_b   1.000
_cell.length_c   1.000
_cell.angle_alpha   90.00
_cell.angle_beta   90.00
_cell.angle_gamma   90.00
#
_symmetry.space_group_name_H-M   'P 1'
#
loop_
_entity.id
_entity.type
_entity.pdbx_description
1 polymer ?
#
loop_
_entity_poly.entity_id
_entity_poly.type
_entity_poly.pdbx_seq_one_letter_code
_entity_poly.pdbx_strand_id
1 'polypeptide(L)'
;MLLDRISSVNPALLLLAALPLVLAHGDEHEHSGMAMDMGSTHVNMTAAATVAAPSAAPSNYFRYPEFAGWMYAHIALMTIAWAIVLPVAVVFSVARSRFTIPAQVAFLSVNGLGLFTSIIYDAKTPDLYPNNAHHKMGWAVTWIAAVWFLMTFVNLYMARSEKAKERHAMTADNIAQYDRLQNHRWSRDSSHDSATLCSGSRSPSSDSIPAHKLASPEDFEEEDGSEEQAFIQSNSVDRFLSRKVPRISSGRALTAFKVVFTLIERCMPVLGFVSLLSGGVVFGGLYRQRLIFSGMAHAVKGGIFFWYGILTLGRWMGAFSDFGWAWNVKPEHPMVSRFAAGLPSAEFVESFVIFLYGASNVFLEHLNAWGKAWSAQDLEHISITIMFFGGGLMGMLIESKRIRNLFNTSVSTWQEEATLFGDVLEKQRQEWEVPKTYKTSLNPMPGLVIMLLGMSMSGHHQHSMVSTMLHQQWGTLFMGFAMARAATYVLLYLAPPKSFFPSRPPTELVASFCLISGGMIFMGSSTDAVSTIEGNGLDAMFLFTVAMGMTALVMSWASVCFALKGWAVRKEKTV
;
A
#
# COMPACT_ATOMS: atom_id res chain seq x y z
N MET A 1 38.74 39.63 -0.43
CA MET A 1 39.57 38.53 -0.94
C MET A 1 40.32 37.92 0.22
N LEU A 2 39.79 36.84 0.82
CA LEU A 2 40.46 35.89 1.72
C LEU A 2 39.34 35.12 2.42
N LEU A 3 38.91 34.00 1.81
CA LEU A 3 38.22 32.88 2.44
C LEU A 3 37.96 31.83 1.33
N ASP A 4 39.04 31.19 0.90
CA ASP A 4 39.01 29.94 0.17
C ASP A 4 39.98 28.98 0.88
N ARG A 5 39.53 27.74 1.08
CA ARG A 5 40.14 26.60 1.82
C ARG A 5 39.76 26.45 3.29
N ILE A 6 38.67 25.71 3.53
CA ILE A 6 38.74 24.52 4.40
C ILE A 6 37.98 23.38 3.71
N SER A 7 38.69 22.27 3.55
CA SER A 7 38.36 21.07 2.79
C SER A 7 37.38 20.13 3.50
N SER A 8 36.46 19.57 2.72
CA SER A 8 35.92 18.20 2.78
C SER A 8 36.16 17.39 4.07
N VAL A 9 35.18 17.39 4.98
CA VAL A 9 35.02 16.32 5.97
C VAL A 9 33.94 15.38 5.46
N ASN A 10 34.34 14.14 5.22
CA ASN A 10 33.53 13.05 4.68
C ASN A 10 32.47 12.64 5.74
N PRO A 11 31.15 12.66 5.45
CA PRO A 11 30.12 12.27 6.42
C PRO A 11 30.17 10.80 6.84
N ALA A 12 31.00 9.98 6.17
CA ALA A 12 31.26 8.59 6.52
C ALA A 12 32.07 8.42 7.84
N LEU A 13 32.86 9.42 8.26
CA LEU A 13 33.68 9.31 9.47
C LEU A 13 32.89 9.60 10.77
N LEU A 14 31.78 10.35 10.68
CA LEU A 14 30.92 10.62 11.84
C LEU A 14 29.96 9.45 12.17
N LEU A 15 29.72 8.55 11.22
CA LEU A 15 28.98 7.30 11.43
C LEU A 15 29.82 6.18 12.05
N LEU A 16 31.15 6.31 12.06
CA LEU A 16 32.06 5.37 12.75
C LEU A 16 32.31 5.72 14.23
N ALA A 17 31.87 6.89 14.70
CA ALA A 17 32.02 7.32 16.09
C ALA A 17 30.82 6.93 16.99
N ALA A 18 29.80 6.26 16.44
CA ALA A 18 28.64 5.72 17.18
C ALA A 18 28.70 4.18 17.33
N LEU A 19 29.88 3.58 17.19
CA LEU A 19 30.17 2.19 17.51
C LEU A 19 31.22 2.19 18.63
N PRO A 20 30.78 2.24 19.90
CA PRO A 20 30.82 1.01 20.67
C PRO A 20 29.61 0.87 21.62
N LEU A 21 28.65 0.02 21.25
CA LEU A 21 27.72 -0.60 22.21
C LEU A 21 27.26 -2.00 21.76
N VAL A 22 28.05 -2.64 20.90
CA VAL A 22 27.94 -4.07 20.59
C VAL A 22 29.36 -4.63 20.61
N LEU A 23 29.87 -4.85 21.81
CA LEU A 23 31.02 -5.70 22.06
C LEU A 23 30.69 -6.52 23.30
N ALA A 24 30.86 -7.83 23.14
CA ALA A 24 30.66 -8.83 24.15
C ALA A 24 31.33 -8.46 25.50
N HIS A 25 30.61 -8.69 26.58
CA HIS A 25 31.20 -9.00 27.88
C HIS A 25 30.65 -10.37 28.28
N GLY A 26 31.41 -11.42 27.95
CA GLY A 26 31.58 -12.49 28.89
C GLY A 26 32.66 -12.02 29.86
N ASP A 27 32.28 -11.83 31.12
CA ASP A 27 33.21 -11.85 32.23
C ASP A 27 32.53 -12.55 33.40
N GLU A 28 33.20 -13.64 33.80
CA GLU A 28 33.03 -14.33 35.05
C GLU A 28 33.31 -13.35 36.20
N HIS A 29 32.43 -13.28 37.20
CA HIS A 29 32.87 -12.95 38.55
C HIS A 29 32.02 -13.65 39.60
N GLU A 30 32.75 -14.44 40.40
CA GLU A 30 32.35 -15.07 41.63
C GLU A 30 31.92 -14.06 42.72
N HIS A 31 30.96 -14.52 43.53
CA HIS A 31 30.89 -14.46 45.00
C HIS A 31 29.59 -13.86 45.54
N SER A 32 28.75 -14.70 46.13
CA SER A 32 28.52 -14.71 47.59
C SER A 32 27.40 -15.69 47.92
N GLY A 33 27.65 -16.54 48.91
CA GLY A 33 26.84 -17.71 49.20
C GLY A 33 25.49 -17.41 49.85
N MET A 34 24.51 -18.22 49.50
CA MET A 34 23.61 -18.80 50.49
C MET A 34 23.49 -20.30 50.18
N ALA A 35 24.21 -21.07 50.97
CA ALA A 35 24.00 -22.50 51.07
C ALA A 35 22.59 -22.74 51.64
N MET A 36 21.71 -23.30 50.83
CA MET A 36 20.54 -24.01 51.33
C MET A 36 20.82 -25.50 51.13
N ASP A 37 21.33 -26.09 52.20
CA ASP A 37 21.37 -27.52 52.45
C ASP A 37 19.96 -28.10 52.32
N MET A 38 19.75 -28.98 51.34
CA MET A 38 18.63 -29.92 51.35
C MET A 38 19.23 -31.30 51.06
N GLY A 39 19.49 -32.00 52.15
CA GLY A 39 20.08 -33.31 52.21
C GLY A 39 19.44 -34.33 51.26
N SER A 40 20.33 -35.13 50.71
CA SER A 40 20.04 -36.35 49.97
C SER A 40 19.20 -37.32 50.82
N THR A 41 17.98 -37.58 50.37
CA THR A 41 17.29 -38.84 50.67
C THR A 41 17.16 -39.63 49.38
N HIS A 42 18.05 -40.62 49.24
CA HIS A 42 17.89 -41.70 48.28
C HIS A 42 16.57 -42.44 48.58
N VAL A 43 15.55 -42.22 47.77
CA VAL A 43 14.41 -43.15 47.68
C VAL A 43 14.55 -43.92 46.38
N ASN A 44 14.99 -45.16 46.53
CA ASN A 44 14.93 -46.19 45.51
C ASN A 44 13.45 -46.47 45.22
N MET A 45 12.91 -45.95 44.12
CA MET A 45 11.67 -46.45 43.54
C MET A 45 11.96 -47.05 42.17
N THR A 46 12.19 -48.35 42.18
CA THR A 46 11.98 -49.25 41.05
C THR A 46 10.50 -49.26 40.69
N ALA A 47 10.06 -48.25 39.95
CA ALA A 47 8.82 -48.30 39.18
C ALA A 47 9.23 -48.25 37.71
N ALA A 48 9.13 -49.41 37.04
CA ALA A 48 9.21 -49.51 35.60
C ALA A 48 8.07 -48.67 35.00
N ALA A 49 8.34 -47.38 34.77
CA ALA A 49 7.55 -46.57 33.88
C ALA A 49 7.76 -47.16 32.49
N THR A 50 6.73 -47.85 32.00
CA THR A 50 6.58 -48.14 30.59
C THR A 50 6.78 -46.83 29.85
N VAL A 51 7.91 -46.71 29.15
CA VAL A 51 8.15 -45.64 28.19
C VAL A 51 7.03 -45.77 27.18
N ALA A 52 5.99 -44.94 27.34
CA ALA A 52 5.04 -44.70 26.28
C ALA A 52 5.88 -44.29 25.07
N ALA A 53 5.74 -45.02 23.96
CA ALA A 53 6.37 -44.69 22.70
C ALA A 53 6.23 -43.19 22.44
N PRO A 54 7.26 -42.50 21.90
CA PRO A 54 7.15 -41.09 21.57
C PRO A 54 5.88 -40.93 20.74
N SER A 55 4.92 -40.16 21.26
CA SER A 55 3.67 -39.89 20.57
C SER A 55 4.04 -39.40 19.17
N ALA A 56 3.70 -40.20 18.15
CA ALA A 56 4.02 -39.88 16.77
C ALA A 56 3.57 -38.44 16.51
N ALA A 57 4.52 -37.57 16.17
CA ALA A 57 4.21 -36.17 15.99
C ALA A 57 3.08 -36.04 14.96
N PRO A 58 2.12 -35.11 15.17
CA PRO A 58 0.91 -35.06 14.36
C PRO A 58 1.25 -34.98 12.88
N SER A 59 0.65 -35.85 12.07
CA SER A 59 0.85 -35.86 10.62
C SER A 59 0.40 -34.52 10.02
N ASN A 60 1.27 -33.93 9.20
CA ASN A 60 1.00 -32.72 8.42
C ASN A 60 1.66 -32.85 7.04
N TYR A 61 1.27 -32.01 6.08
CA TYR A 61 1.82 -32.06 4.74
C TYR A 61 3.32 -31.72 4.70
N PHE A 62 3.82 -30.90 5.63
CA PHE A 62 5.26 -30.64 5.78
C PHE A 62 6.08 -31.90 6.07
N ARG A 63 5.53 -32.84 6.88
CA ARG A 63 6.18 -34.10 7.26
C ARG A 63 5.71 -35.29 6.42
N TYR A 64 4.94 -35.07 5.35
CA TYR A 64 4.45 -36.11 4.46
C TYR A 64 5.37 -36.25 3.22
N PRO A 65 6.23 -37.29 3.14
CA PRO A 65 7.27 -37.36 2.12
C PRO A 65 6.76 -37.81 0.75
N GLU A 66 5.63 -38.51 0.67
CA GLU A 66 5.16 -39.08 -0.59
C GLU A 66 4.66 -37.97 -1.52
N PHE A 67 5.06 -38.04 -2.79
CA PHE A 67 4.69 -37.09 -3.84
C PHE A 67 5.01 -35.62 -3.51
N ALA A 68 5.90 -35.35 -2.54
CA ALA A 68 6.25 -34.01 -2.06
C ALA A 68 6.67 -33.03 -3.17
N GLY A 69 7.27 -33.53 -4.26
CA GLY A 69 7.62 -32.72 -5.43
C GLY A 69 6.43 -31.95 -6.02
N TRP A 70 5.22 -32.53 -6.04
CA TRP A 70 4.01 -31.87 -6.52
C TRP A 70 3.53 -30.78 -5.56
N MET A 71 3.65 -31.00 -4.25
CA MET A 71 3.36 -29.99 -3.23
C MET A 71 4.34 -28.81 -3.31
N TYR A 72 5.64 -29.07 -3.43
CA TYR A 72 6.63 -28.01 -3.61
C TYR A 72 6.46 -27.26 -4.92
N ALA A 73 6.10 -27.95 -6.01
CA ALA A 73 5.76 -27.30 -7.27
C ALA A 73 4.54 -26.37 -7.11
N HIS A 74 3.49 -26.82 -6.42
CA HIS A 74 2.33 -25.98 -6.10
C HIS A 74 2.72 -24.74 -5.30
N ILE A 75 3.48 -24.90 -4.21
CA ILE A 75 3.93 -23.79 -3.36
C ILE A 75 4.77 -22.79 -4.18
N ALA A 76 5.73 -23.27 -4.97
CA ALA A 76 6.59 -22.42 -5.78
C ALA A 76 5.79 -21.67 -6.86
N LEU A 77 4.92 -22.36 -7.61
CA LEU A 77 4.11 -21.77 -8.66
C LEU A 77 3.10 -20.75 -8.10
N MET A 78 2.46 -21.05 -6.97
CA MET A 78 1.55 -20.12 -6.32
C MET A 78 2.27 -18.90 -5.78
N THR A 79 3.46 -19.07 -5.20
CA THR A 79 4.28 -17.95 -4.75
C THR A 79 4.69 -17.07 -5.92
N ILE A 80 5.14 -17.65 -7.04
CA ILE A 80 5.49 -16.91 -8.25
C ILE A 80 4.25 -16.17 -8.80
N ALA A 81 3.11 -16.85 -8.94
CA ALA A 81 1.89 -16.25 -9.46
C ALA A 81 1.43 -15.06 -8.60
N TRP A 82 1.27 -15.27 -7.29
CA TRP A 82 0.62 -14.30 -6.40
C TRP A 82 1.57 -13.24 -5.83
N ALA A 83 2.83 -13.57 -5.56
CA ALA A 83 3.79 -12.62 -5.00
C ALA A 83 4.60 -11.87 -6.08
N ILE A 84 4.84 -12.49 -7.25
CA ILE A 84 5.69 -11.91 -8.30
C ILE A 84 4.84 -11.41 -9.48
N VAL A 85 4.11 -12.29 -10.16
CA VAL A 85 3.44 -11.93 -11.43
C VAL A 85 2.22 -11.02 -11.19
N LEU A 86 1.41 -11.29 -10.17
CA LEU A 86 0.20 -10.52 -9.88
C LEU A 86 0.47 -9.03 -9.61
N PRO A 87 1.42 -8.61 -8.75
CA PRO A 87 1.71 -7.19 -8.55
C PRO A 87 2.05 -6.45 -9.84
N VAL A 88 2.78 -7.09 -10.76
CA VAL A 88 3.11 -6.53 -12.08
C VAL A 88 1.84 -6.33 -12.91
N ALA A 89 0.96 -7.33 -12.97
CA ALA A 89 -0.31 -7.25 -13.68
C ALA A 89 -1.22 -6.15 -13.14
N VAL A 90 -1.34 -6.04 -11.81
CA VAL A 90 -2.10 -4.97 -11.13
C VAL A 90 -1.51 -3.61 -11.47
N VAL A 91 -0.20 -3.44 -11.37
CA VAL A 91 0.46 -2.17 -11.67
C VAL A 91 0.24 -1.73 -13.12
N PHE A 92 0.36 -2.63 -14.10
CA PHE A 92 0.09 -2.29 -15.50
C PHE A 92 -1.37 -1.92 -15.74
N SER A 93 -2.31 -2.63 -15.08
CA SER A 93 -3.73 -2.30 -15.10
C SER A 93 -4.02 -0.90 -14.54
N VAL A 94 -3.41 -0.57 -13.39
CA VAL A 94 -3.49 0.77 -12.79
C VAL A 94 -2.90 1.84 -13.70
N ALA A 95 -1.81 1.53 -14.41
CA ALA A 95 -1.20 2.41 -15.40
C ALA A 95 -2.00 2.51 -16.71
N ARG A 96 -3.09 1.72 -16.87
CA ARG A 96 -3.88 1.58 -18.11
C ARG A 96 -3.02 1.24 -19.33
N SER A 97 -2.01 0.38 -19.14
CA SER A 97 -1.06 0.04 -20.19
C SER A 97 -1.53 -1.12 -21.07
N ARG A 98 -1.06 -1.16 -22.33
CA ARG A 98 -1.25 -2.32 -23.22
C ARG A 98 -0.65 -3.62 -22.67
N PHE A 99 0.30 -3.54 -21.74
CA PHE A 99 0.91 -4.71 -21.08
C PHE A 99 0.01 -5.38 -20.03
N THR A 100 -1.15 -4.79 -19.71
CA THR A 100 -2.09 -5.37 -18.74
C THR A 100 -2.57 -6.75 -19.15
N ILE A 101 -3.09 -6.92 -20.38
CA ILE A 101 -3.65 -8.21 -20.82
C ILE A 101 -2.55 -9.28 -20.84
N PRO A 102 -1.37 -9.08 -21.47
CA PRO A 102 -0.29 -10.06 -21.41
C PRO A 102 0.11 -10.46 -19.98
N ALA A 103 0.22 -9.49 -19.06
CA ALA A 103 0.59 -9.77 -17.68
C ALA A 103 -0.49 -10.57 -16.93
N GLN A 104 -1.77 -10.27 -17.16
CA GLN A 104 -2.88 -11.04 -16.58
C GLN A 104 -2.97 -12.47 -17.15
N VAL A 105 -2.71 -12.65 -18.44
CA VAL A 105 -2.65 -13.99 -19.06
C VAL A 105 -1.48 -14.79 -18.49
N ALA A 106 -0.30 -14.16 -18.31
CA ALA A 106 0.84 -14.80 -17.66
C ALA A 106 0.49 -15.21 -16.23
N PHE A 107 -0.16 -14.32 -15.47
CA PHE A 107 -0.62 -14.62 -14.11
C PHE A 107 -1.59 -15.81 -14.07
N LEU A 108 -2.64 -15.80 -14.90
CA LEU A 108 -3.63 -16.89 -14.94
C LEU A 108 -3.00 -18.21 -15.39
N SER A 109 -2.04 -18.17 -16.31
CA SER A 109 -1.31 -19.36 -16.77
C SER A 109 -0.50 -20.00 -15.64
N VAL A 110 0.29 -19.20 -14.91
CA VAL A 110 1.10 -19.71 -13.78
C VAL A 110 0.20 -20.17 -12.64
N ASN A 111 -0.88 -19.43 -12.33
CA ASN A 111 -1.87 -19.83 -11.32
C ASN A 111 -2.55 -21.16 -11.70
N GLY A 112 -2.98 -21.31 -12.96
CA GLY A 112 -3.59 -22.54 -13.46
C GLY A 112 -2.65 -23.74 -13.39
N LEU A 113 -1.36 -23.55 -13.72
CA LEU A 113 -0.35 -24.59 -13.57
C LEU A 113 -0.14 -24.96 -12.09
N GLY A 114 -0.13 -23.99 -11.19
CA GLY A 114 -0.07 -24.23 -9.75
C GLY A 114 -1.28 -25.02 -9.24
N LEU A 115 -2.49 -24.70 -9.70
CA LEU A 115 -3.70 -25.45 -9.34
C LEU A 115 -3.62 -26.89 -9.85
N PHE A 116 -3.15 -27.08 -11.08
CA PHE A 116 -2.97 -28.40 -11.66
C PHE A 116 -2.04 -29.28 -10.83
N THR A 117 -0.92 -28.75 -10.34
CA THR A 117 -0.01 -29.51 -9.48
C THR A 117 -0.62 -29.88 -8.13
N SER A 118 -1.48 -29.02 -7.55
CA SER A 118 -2.21 -29.35 -6.32
C SER A 118 -3.28 -30.42 -6.56
N ILE A 119 -4.03 -30.35 -7.66
CA ILE A 119 -5.02 -31.39 -8.01
C ILE A 119 -4.37 -32.77 -8.15
N ILE A 120 -3.18 -32.83 -8.77
CA ILE A 120 -2.43 -34.09 -8.88
C ILE A 120 -1.99 -34.60 -7.50
N TYR A 121 -1.51 -33.71 -6.64
CA TYR A 121 -1.10 -34.07 -5.29
C TYR A 121 -2.30 -34.62 -4.49
N ASP A 122 -3.41 -33.89 -4.47
CA ASP A 122 -4.63 -34.27 -3.76
C ASP A 122 -5.21 -35.60 -4.26
N ALA A 123 -5.08 -35.91 -5.56
CA ALA A 123 -5.50 -37.19 -6.12
C ALA A 123 -4.60 -38.38 -5.71
N LYS A 124 -3.36 -38.11 -5.29
CA LYS A 124 -2.35 -39.13 -4.97
C LYS A 124 -2.06 -39.27 -3.48
N THR A 125 -2.49 -38.32 -2.66
CA THR A 125 -2.24 -38.31 -1.22
C THR A 125 -3.54 -38.32 -0.43
N PRO A 126 -3.57 -38.90 0.79
CA PRO A 126 -4.75 -38.83 1.65
C PRO A 126 -5.03 -37.37 2.06
N ASP A 127 -6.30 -37.00 2.12
CA ASP A 127 -6.71 -35.69 2.65
C ASP A 127 -6.50 -35.67 4.17
N LEU A 128 -5.44 -35.01 4.61
CA LEU A 128 -5.11 -34.86 6.03
C LEU A 128 -6.07 -33.89 6.75
N TYR A 129 -6.73 -32.98 6.02
CA TYR A 129 -7.57 -31.92 6.57
C TYR A 129 -8.89 -31.78 5.79
N PRO A 130 -9.85 -32.69 6.03
CA PRO A 130 -11.15 -32.59 5.39
C PRO A 130 -11.80 -31.25 5.70
N ASN A 131 -12.38 -30.62 4.68
CA ASN A 131 -13.04 -29.32 4.77
C ASN A 131 -12.13 -28.13 5.16
N ASN A 132 -10.82 -28.17 4.88
CA ASN A 132 -9.95 -27.03 5.12
C ASN A 132 -10.39 -25.76 4.36
N ALA A 133 -10.19 -24.59 4.99
CA ALA A 133 -10.62 -23.31 4.43
C ALA A 133 -9.76 -22.86 3.24
N HIS A 134 -8.49 -23.25 3.20
CA HIS A 134 -7.56 -22.88 2.13
C HIS A 134 -8.05 -23.36 0.77
N HIS A 135 -8.47 -24.62 0.64
CA HIS A 135 -8.98 -25.18 -0.61
C HIS A 135 -10.21 -24.41 -1.12
N LYS A 136 -11.18 -24.13 -0.25
CA LYS A 136 -12.39 -23.35 -0.59
C LYS A 136 -12.03 -21.92 -1.03
N MET A 137 -11.11 -21.29 -0.30
CA MET A 137 -10.65 -19.93 -0.61
C MET A 137 -9.86 -19.88 -1.91
N GLY A 138 -9.00 -20.86 -2.19
CA GLY A 138 -8.21 -20.94 -3.42
C GLY A 138 -9.08 -20.96 -4.67
N TRP A 139 -10.17 -21.73 -4.66
CA TRP A 139 -11.16 -21.71 -5.74
C TRP A 139 -11.88 -20.37 -5.85
N ALA A 140 -12.35 -19.81 -4.72
CA ALA A 140 -13.04 -18.51 -4.72
C ALA A 140 -12.15 -17.38 -5.29
N VAL A 141 -10.91 -17.31 -4.83
CA VAL A 141 -9.92 -16.30 -5.25
C VAL A 141 -9.52 -16.49 -6.72
N THR A 142 -9.43 -17.73 -7.20
CA THR A 142 -9.20 -18.02 -8.63
C THR A 142 -10.37 -17.55 -9.50
N TRP A 143 -11.61 -17.77 -9.07
CA TRP A 143 -12.78 -17.25 -9.79
C TRP A 143 -12.83 -15.73 -9.80
N ILE A 144 -12.49 -15.07 -8.67
CA ILE A 144 -12.36 -13.61 -8.60
C ILE A 144 -11.30 -13.12 -9.60
N ALA A 145 -10.15 -13.80 -9.68
CA ALA A 145 -9.10 -13.48 -10.66
C ALA A 145 -9.57 -13.62 -12.11
N ALA A 146 -10.33 -14.67 -12.42
CA ALA A 146 -10.91 -14.87 -13.75
C ALA A 146 -11.93 -13.79 -14.09
N VAL A 147 -12.79 -13.41 -13.14
CA VAL A 147 -13.73 -12.29 -13.30
C VAL A 147 -13.00 -10.97 -13.50
N TRP A 148 -11.96 -10.70 -12.71
CA TRP A 148 -11.12 -9.51 -12.87
C TRP A 148 -10.52 -9.40 -14.29
N PHE A 149 -9.98 -10.51 -14.81
CA PHE A 149 -9.46 -10.58 -16.18
C PHE A 149 -10.56 -10.27 -17.23
N LEU A 150 -11.75 -10.86 -17.09
CA LEU A 150 -12.87 -10.58 -17.99
C LEU A 150 -13.32 -9.11 -17.92
N MET A 151 -13.37 -8.54 -16.72
CA MET A 151 -13.72 -7.12 -16.53
C MET A 151 -12.67 -6.18 -17.15
N THR A 152 -11.40 -6.57 -17.25
CA THR A 152 -10.36 -5.75 -17.89
C THR A 152 -10.68 -5.44 -19.35
N PHE A 153 -11.30 -6.36 -20.11
CA PHE A 153 -11.71 -6.09 -21.49
C PHE A 153 -12.77 -4.98 -21.57
N VAL A 154 -13.76 -5.02 -20.67
CA VAL A 154 -14.80 -3.98 -20.60
C VAL A 154 -14.16 -2.65 -20.18
N ASN A 155 -13.26 -2.65 -19.19
CA ASN A 155 -12.59 -1.44 -18.73
C ASN A 155 -11.72 -0.80 -19.84
N LEU A 156 -11.00 -1.61 -20.63
CA LEU A 156 -10.20 -1.14 -21.76
C LEU A 156 -11.07 -0.59 -22.89
N TYR A 157 -12.19 -1.24 -23.22
CA TYR A 157 -13.16 -0.73 -24.19
C TYR A 157 -13.71 0.63 -23.75
N MET A 158 -14.13 0.75 -22.48
CA MET A 158 -14.62 2.01 -21.92
C MET A 158 -13.56 3.12 -22.00
N ALA A 159 -12.30 2.81 -21.67
CA ALA A 159 -11.20 3.77 -21.76
C ALA A 159 -10.92 4.22 -23.21
N ARG A 160 -11.05 3.33 -24.20
CA ARG A 160 -10.94 3.69 -25.63
C ARG A 160 -12.10 4.58 -26.07
N SER A 161 -13.33 4.26 -25.66
CA SER A 161 -14.52 5.06 -25.96
C SER A 161 -14.42 6.47 -25.37
N GLU A 162 -13.90 6.61 -24.14
CA GLU A 162 -13.65 7.93 -23.53
C GLU A 162 -12.59 8.72 -24.31
N LYS A 163 -11.45 8.10 -24.66
CA LYS A 163 -10.42 8.76 -25.48
C LYS A 163 -10.95 9.19 -26.86
N ALA A 164 -11.80 8.39 -27.50
CA ALA A 164 -12.41 8.74 -28.78
C ALA A 164 -13.34 9.95 -28.64
N LYS A 165 -14.17 9.99 -27.59
CA LYS A 165 -15.03 11.15 -27.28
C LYS A 165 -14.23 12.41 -27.00
N GLU A 166 -13.14 12.32 -26.22
CA GLU A 166 -12.25 13.45 -25.96
C GLU A 166 -11.58 13.98 -27.23
N ARG A 167 -11.11 13.07 -28.11
CA ARG A 167 -10.56 13.46 -29.42
C ARG A 167 -11.61 14.17 -30.27
N HIS A 168 -12.83 13.63 -30.36
CA HIS A 168 -13.90 14.25 -31.14
C HIS A 168 -14.29 15.63 -30.58
N ALA A 169 -14.35 15.77 -29.25
CA ALA A 169 -14.62 17.05 -28.60
C ALA A 169 -13.50 18.07 -28.88
N MET A 170 -12.23 17.66 -28.77
CA MET A 170 -11.10 18.53 -29.10
C MET A 170 -11.07 18.91 -30.59
N THR A 171 -11.39 17.98 -31.49
CA THR A 171 -11.52 18.28 -32.92
C THR A 171 -12.65 19.27 -33.18
N ALA A 172 -13.81 19.10 -32.54
CA ALA A 172 -14.94 20.03 -32.66
C ALA A 172 -14.59 21.43 -32.10
N ASP A 173 -13.90 21.50 -30.96
CA ASP A 173 -13.43 22.76 -30.38
C ASP A 173 -12.40 23.45 -31.28
N ASN A 174 -11.46 22.69 -31.86
CA ASN A 174 -10.48 23.20 -32.81
C ASN A 174 -11.16 23.74 -34.07
N ILE A 175 -12.13 23.01 -34.65
CA ILE A 175 -12.91 23.48 -35.81
C ILE A 175 -13.67 24.76 -35.46
N ALA A 176 -14.37 24.80 -34.32
CA ALA A 176 -15.09 25.99 -33.86
C ALA A 176 -14.16 27.19 -33.55
N GLN A 177 -12.89 26.93 -33.24
CA GLN A 177 -11.87 27.96 -33.09
C GLN A 177 -11.38 28.47 -34.45
N TYR A 178 -11.15 27.58 -35.42
CA TYR A 178 -10.80 27.95 -36.80
C TYR A 178 -11.90 28.77 -37.47
N ASP A 179 -13.17 28.38 -37.35
CA ASP A 179 -14.31 29.14 -37.88
C ASP A 179 -14.40 30.55 -37.28
N ARG A 180 -14.15 30.69 -35.96
CA ARG A 180 -14.11 31.99 -35.29
C ARG A 180 -12.99 32.89 -35.82
N LEU A 181 -11.81 32.33 -36.08
CA LEU A 181 -10.68 33.06 -36.65
C LEU A 181 -10.94 33.46 -38.11
N GLN A 182 -11.57 32.58 -38.89
CA GLN A 182 -11.89 32.83 -40.30
C GLN A 182 -12.97 33.91 -40.46
N ASN A 183 -14.01 33.89 -39.61
CA ASN A 183 -15.03 34.94 -39.57
C ASN A 183 -14.46 36.31 -39.14
N HIS A 184 -13.46 36.35 -38.25
CA HIS A 184 -12.75 37.58 -37.90
C HIS A 184 -11.92 38.15 -39.06
N ARG A 185 -11.40 37.28 -39.94
CA ARG A 185 -10.60 37.69 -41.11
C ARG A 185 -11.45 38.26 -42.25
N TRP A 186 -12.70 37.80 -42.40
CA TRP A 186 -13.63 38.32 -43.42
C TRP A 186 -14.40 39.58 -43.01
N SER A 187 -14.34 39.99 -41.74
CA SER A 187 -15.09 41.15 -41.24
C SER A 187 -14.35 42.49 -41.35
N ARG A 188 -13.21 42.56 -42.08
CA ARG A 188 -12.37 43.77 -42.14
C ARG A 188 -12.37 44.51 -43.50
N ASP A 189 -13.08 44.06 -44.51
CA ASP A 189 -13.18 44.77 -45.79
C ASP A 189 -14.65 45.09 -46.14
N SER A 190 -15.18 46.09 -45.46
CA SER A 190 -16.32 46.88 -45.96
C SER A 190 -16.04 48.35 -45.69
N SER A 191 -15.04 48.91 -46.36
CA SER A 191 -14.95 50.36 -46.56
C SER A 191 -14.07 50.71 -47.77
N HIS A 192 -14.62 51.61 -48.59
CA HIS A 192 -14.00 52.41 -49.65
C HIS A 192 -13.84 51.85 -51.09
N ASP A 193 -14.70 52.43 -51.94
CA ASP A 193 -14.42 53.14 -53.19
C ASP A 193 -13.62 52.46 -54.31
N SER A 194 -14.35 52.14 -55.38
CA SER A 194 -13.79 51.92 -56.71
C SER A 194 -13.74 53.24 -57.49
N ALA A 195 -12.55 53.83 -57.62
CA ALA A 195 -12.25 54.79 -58.69
C ALA A 195 -10.74 54.80 -59.03
N THR A 196 -10.44 54.32 -60.25
CA THR A 196 -9.45 54.85 -61.20
C THR A 196 -7.95 54.99 -60.85
N LEU A 197 -7.18 54.34 -61.74
CA LEU A 197 -5.96 54.79 -62.46
C LEU A 197 -4.56 54.33 -62.02
N CYS A 198 -3.88 53.84 -63.06
CA CYS A 198 -2.52 53.34 -63.21
C CYS A 198 -1.41 54.28 -62.73
N SER A 199 -0.31 53.72 -62.18
CA SER A 199 1.06 53.84 -62.71
C SER A 199 2.11 53.27 -61.74
N GLY A 200 3.07 52.50 -62.26
CA GLY A 200 4.48 52.65 -61.85
C GLY A 200 5.13 51.69 -60.82
N SER A 201 5.50 50.48 -61.27
CA SER A 201 6.83 49.85 -61.11
C SER A 201 7.48 49.63 -59.71
N ARG A 202 7.66 48.35 -59.29
CA ARG A 202 8.94 47.56 -59.20
C ARG A 202 8.77 46.31 -58.30
N SER A 203 9.13 45.14 -58.83
CA SER A 203 9.11 43.76 -58.26
C SER A 203 10.23 43.48 -57.22
N PRO A 204 10.52 42.23 -56.72
CA PRO A 204 9.83 40.92 -56.75
C PRO A 204 9.85 40.07 -55.42
N SER A 205 9.02 39.03 -55.31
CA SER A 205 9.30 37.66 -54.79
C SER A 205 7.97 36.95 -54.45
N SER A 206 7.58 35.92 -55.22
CA SER A 206 7.80 34.50 -54.91
C SER A 206 7.01 34.02 -53.68
N ASP A 207 5.78 33.55 -53.88
CA ASP A 207 5.47 32.12 -53.73
C ASP A 207 3.97 31.87 -53.95
N SER A 208 3.72 31.04 -54.95
CA SER A 208 2.43 30.57 -55.41
C SER A 208 1.88 29.50 -54.47
N ILE A 209 0.76 29.78 -53.79
CA ILE A 209 -0.09 28.73 -53.21
C ILE A 209 -1.12 28.33 -54.27
N PRO A 210 -1.26 27.04 -54.63
CA PRO A 210 -2.27 26.62 -55.60
C PRO A 210 -3.66 26.74 -54.99
N ALA A 211 -4.55 27.44 -55.69
CA ALA A 211 -5.97 27.45 -55.41
C ALA A 211 -6.55 26.06 -55.72
N HIS A 212 -6.82 25.26 -54.68
CA HIS A 212 -7.66 24.08 -54.83
C HIS A 212 -9.13 24.47 -54.66
N LYS A 213 -9.90 24.14 -55.71
CA LYS A 213 -11.32 24.39 -55.91
C LYS A 213 -12.17 24.11 -54.68
N LEU A 214 -13.08 25.05 -54.40
CA LEU A 214 -14.30 24.87 -53.64
C LEU A 214 -15.11 23.72 -54.26
N ALA A 215 -15.37 22.66 -53.50
CA ALA A 215 -16.35 21.63 -53.82
C ALA A 215 -17.51 21.71 -52.81
N SER A 216 -18.73 21.67 -53.33
CA SER A 216 -20.01 21.61 -52.61
C SER A 216 -20.09 20.36 -51.71
N PRO A 217 -20.84 20.38 -50.59
CA PRO A 217 -20.88 19.26 -49.64
C PRO A 217 -21.86 18.18 -50.11
N GLU A 218 -21.46 17.36 -51.07
CA GLU A 218 -22.15 16.10 -51.38
C GLU A 218 -21.08 15.00 -51.53
N ASP A 219 -21.24 13.96 -50.71
CA ASP A 219 -20.53 12.67 -50.73
C ASP A 219 -19.01 12.68 -50.43
N PHE A 220 -18.67 12.76 -49.14
CA PHE A 220 -17.43 12.15 -48.63
C PHE A 220 -17.75 10.74 -48.12
N GLU A 221 -17.53 9.74 -48.97
CA GLU A 221 -17.17 8.41 -48.49
C GLU A 221 -15.80 8.54 -47.81
N GLU A 222 -15.74 8.31 -46.49
CA GLU A 222 -14.49 8.26 -45.73
C GLU A 222 -13.66 7.05 -46.19
N GLU A 223 -12.75 7.27 -47.13
CA GLU A 223 -11.62 6.37 -47.36
C GLU A 223 -10.56 6.66 -46.29
N ASP A 224 -10.64 5.89 -45.20
CA ASP A 224 -9.83 6.03 -43.98
C ASP A 224 -8.38 5.60 -44.24
N GLY A 225 -7.60 6.49 -44.86
CA GLY A 225 -6.16 6.33 -45.08
C GLY A 225 -5.36 6.59 -43.81
N SER A 226 -5.29 5.60 -42.91
CA SER A 226 -4.20 5.50 -41.91
C SER A 226 -3.93 4.05 -41.50
N GLU A 227 -3.59 3.22 -42.47
CA GLU A 227 -2.97 1.91 -42.27
C GLU A 227 -1.51 2.03 -41.79
N GLU A 228 -1.26 2.55 -40.58
CA GLU A 228 0.07 2.35 -39.96
C GLU A 228 0.06 2.45 -38.43
N GLN A 229 -0.76 1.61 -37.78
CA GLN A 229 -0.39 0.83 -36.57
C GLN A 229 -1.54 -0.13 -36.15
N ALA A 230 -2.12 -0.83 -37.13
CA ALA A 230 -3.10 -1.88 -36.94
C ALA A 230 -2.47 -3.23 -36.59
N PHE A 231 -1.60 -3.29 -35.56
CA PHE A 231 -0.96 -4.56 -35.14
C PHE A 231 -1.75 -5.36 -34.09
N ILE A 232 -3.01 -5.02 -33.83
CA ILE A 232 -3.92 -5.92 -33.11
C ILE A 232 -5.23 -5.98 -33.89
N GLN A 233 -5.37 -7.04 -34.67
CA GLN A 233 -6.60 -7.49 -35.33
C GLN A 233 -7.87 -7.04 -34.60
N SER A 234 -8.76 -6.39 -35.34
CA SER A 234 -10.17 -6.15 -35.03
C SER A 234 -10.88 -7.48 -34.77
N ASN A 235 -10.76 -7.97 -33.54
CA ASN A 235 -11.21 -9.29 -33.17
C ASN A 235 -12.73 -9.29 -32.89
N SER A 236 -13.38 -10.44 -33.04
CA SER A 236 -14.82 -10.66 -32.77
C SER A 236 -15.29 -10.13 -31.41
N VAL A 237 -14.38 -10.07 -30.43
CA VAL A 237 -14.60 -9.52 -29.09
C VAL A 237 -14.90 -8.02 -29.13
N ASP A 238 -14.19 -7.24 -29.96
CA ASP A 238 -14.41 -5.79 -30.08
C ASP A 238 -15.76 -5.49 -30.75
N ARG A 239 -16.12 -6.30 -31.76
CA ARG A 239 -17.45 -6.27 -32.41
C ARG A 239 -18.58 -6.67 -31.46
N PHE A 240 -18.32 -7.60 -30.53
CA PHE A 240 -19.30 -8.01 -29.52
C PHE A 240 -19.48 -6.95 -28.43
N LEU A 241 -18.38 -6.39 -27.91
CA LEU A 241 -18.40 -5.35 -26.88
C LEU A 241 -19.05 -4.07 -27.39
N SER A 242 -18.69 -3.63 -28.60
CA SER A 242 -19.31 -2.46 -29.24
C SER A 242 -20.81 -2.60 -29.47
N ARG A 243 -21.33 -3.81 -29.70
CA ARG A 243 -22.78 -4.06 -29.87
C ARG A 243 -23.56 -4.15 -28.56
N LYS A 244 -22.95 -4.67 -27.48
CA LYS A 244 -23.66 -4.95 -26.22
C LYS A 244 -23.44 -3.91 -25.12
N VAL A 245 -22.25 -3.32 -25.00
CA VAL A 245 -21.93 -2.36 -23.94
C VAL A 245 -22.79 -1.09 -24.02
N PRO A 246 -22.98 -0.45 -25.20
CA PRO A 246 -23.85 0.73 -25.31
C PRO A 246 -25.33 0.43 -24.99
N ARG A 247 -25.76 -0.83 -25.18
CA ARG A 247 -27.15 -1.27 -24.96
C ARG A 247 -27.51 -1.46 -23.47
N ILE A 248 -26.50 -1.59 -22.61
CA ILE A 248 -26.63 -1.86 -21.17
C ILE A 248 -26.24 -0.63 -20.32
N SER A 249 -25.59 0.38 -20.92
CA SER A 249 -24.92 1.44 -20.17
C SER A 249 -25.81 2.65 -19.83
N SER A 250 -26.51 2.59 -18.70
CA SER A 250 -26.83 3.83 -17.98
C SER A 250 -25.54 4.40 -17.36
N GLY A 251 -25.40 5.73 -17.29
CA GLY A 251 -24.18 6.37 -16.73
C GLY A 251 -23.85 5.92 -15.30
N ARG A 252 -24.88 5.57 -14.51
CA ARG A 252 -24.71 5.04 -13.14
C ARG A 252 -24.11 3.63 -13.12
N ALA A 253 -24.54 2.75 -14.04
CA ALA A 253 -24.02 1.38 -14.13
C ALA A 253 -22.53 1.35 -14.50
N LEU A 254 -22.09 2.26 -15.37
CA LEU A 254 -20.66 2.39 -15.72
C LEU A 254 -19.81 2.87 -14.55
N THR A 255 -20.31 3.83 -13.76
CA THR A 255 -19.63 4.27 -12.54
C THR A 255 -19.54 3.15 -11.53
N ALA A 256 -20.64 2.41 -11.29
CA ALA A 256 -20.64 1.25 -10.41
C ALA A 256 -19.63 0.19 -10.87
N PHE A 257 -19.59 -0.11 -12.17
CA PHE A 257 -18.61 -1.02 -12.75
C PHE A 257 -17.16 -0.57 -12.49
N LYS A 258 -16.83 0.71 -12.73
CA LYS A 258 -15.48 1.25 -12.48
C LYS A 258 -15.08 1.14 -11.01
N VAL A 259 -16.03 1.39 -10.09
CA VAL A 259 -15.81 1.24 -8.64
C VAL A 259 -15.53 -0.22 -8.28
N VAL A 260 -16.37 -1.16 -8.74
CA VAL A 260 -16.18 -2.59 -8.46
C VAL A 260 -14.87 -3.12 -9.06
N PHE A 261 -14.57 -2.75 -10.31
CA PHE A 261 -13.31 -3.11 -10.96
C PHE A 261 -12.10 -2.62 -10.16
N THR A 262 -12.12 -1.35 -9.77
CA THR A 262 -11.04 -0.75 -8.96
C THR A 262 -10.93 -1.44 -7.60
N LEU A 263 -12.06 -1.75 -6.95
CA LEU A 263 -12.07 -2.45 -5.67
C LEU A 263 -11.42 -3.83 -5.78
N ILE A 264 -11.85 -4.65 -6.74
CA ILE A 264 -11.30 -5.99 -6.98
C ILE A 264 -9.80 -5.88 -7.25
N GLU A 265 -9.38 -5.02 -8.17
CA GLU A 265 -7.97 -4.82 -8.54
C GLU A 265 -7.10 -4.43 -7.34
N ARG A 266 -7.57 -3.53 -6.46
CA ARG A 266 -6.82 -3.08 -5.29
C ARG A 266 -6.78 -4.13 -4.17
N CYS A 267 -7.81 -4.97 -4.07
CA CYS A 267 -7.86 -6.05 -3.09
C CYS A 267 -7.11 -7.31 -3.51
N MET A 268 -6.82 -7.51 -4.80
CA MET A 268 -6.13 -8.70 -5.33
C MET A 268 -4.79 -9.02 -4.62
N PRO A 269 -3.87 -8.06 -4.40
CA PRO A 269 -2.63 -8.32 -3.66
C PRO A 269 -2.88 -8.79 -2.21
N VAL A 270 -3.91 -8.25 -1.55
CA VAL A 270 -4.29 -8.65 -0.18
C VAL A 270 -4.88 -10.06 -0.18
N LEU A 271 -5.73 -10.40 -1.16
CA LEU A 271 -6.25 -11.76 -1.33
C LEU A 271 -5.13 -12.77 -1.59
N GLY A 272 -4.13 -12.39 -2.39
CA GLY A 272 -2.92 -13.19 -2.60
C GLY A 272 -2.15 -13.45 -1.31
N PHE A 273 -1.93 -12.40 -0.51
CA PHE A 273 -1.28 -12.51 0.79
C PHE A 273 -2.03 -13.46 1.74
N VAL A 274 -3.36 -13.30 1.88
CA VAL A 274 -4.19 -14.19 2.70
C VAL A 274 -4.15 -15.64 2.17
N SER A 275 -4.16 -15.82 0.85
CA SER A 275 -4.07 -17.14 0.22
C SER A 275 -2.74 -17.83 0.50
N LEU A 276 -1.62 -17.12 0.35
CA LEU A 276 -0.29 -17.66 0.65
C LEU A 276 -0.11 -17.97 2.15
N LEU A 277 -0.57 -17.08 3.05
CA LEU A 277 -0.54 -17.35 4.49
C LEU A 277 -1.36 -18.58 4.87
N SER A 278 -2.59 -18.68 4.36
CA SER A 278 -3.43 -19.85 4.63
C SER A 278 -2.85 -21.15 4.06
N GLY A 279 -2.13 -21.08 2.93
CA GLY A 279 -1.39 -22.20 2.37
C GLY A 279 -0.26 -22.66 3.30
N GLY A 280 0.49 -21.70 3.86
CA GLY A 280 1.52 -21.98 4.88
C GLY A 280 0.94 -22.63 6.15
N VAL A 281 -0.23 -22.15 6.61
CA VAL A 281 -0.96 -22.74 7.74
C VAL A 281 -1.35 -24.20 7.45
N VAL A 282 -1.93 -24.48 6.28
CA VAL A 282 -2.31 -25.84 5.88
C VAL A 282 -1.09 -26.75 5.70
N PHE A 283 -0.04 -26.24 5.05
CA PHE A 283 1.19 -27.00 4.83
C PHE A 283 1.88 -27.39 6.15
N GLY A 284 2.03 -26.44 7.08
CA GLY A 284 2.59 -26.68 8.41
C GLY A 284 1.65 -27.42 9.37
N GLY A 285 0.35 -27.49 9.05
CA GLY A 285 -0.66 -28.07 9.92
C GLY A 285 -0.96 -27.24 11.16
N LEU A 286 -0.84 -25.92 11.04
CA LEU A 286 -1.09 -24.96 12.11
C LEU A 286 -2.59 -24.64 12.26
N TYR A 287 -2.96 -24.02 13.37
CA TYR A 287 -4.29 -23.45 13.66
C TYR A 287 -5.40 -24.50 13.74
N ARG A 288 -5.07 -25.69 14.27
CA ARG A 288 -6.04 -26.77 14.44
C ARG A 288 -6.94 -26.53 15.65
N GLN A 289 -8.22 -26.88 15.52
CA GLN A 289 -9.20 -26.84 16.61
C GLN A 289 -9.25 -25.47 17.31
N ARG A 290 -9.05 -25.40 18.64
CA ARG A 290 -9.09 -24.15 19.42
C ARG A 290 -7.90 -23.22 19.18
N LEU A 291 -6.81 -23.72 18.60
CA LEU A 291 -5.62 -22.91 18.31
C LEU A 291 -5.86 -21.92 17.16
N ILE A 292 -6.95 -22.08 16.40
CA ILE A 292 -7.37 -21.14 15.36
C ILE A 292 -7.60 -19.73 15.90
N PHE A 293 -8.09 -19.56 17.13
CA PHE A 293 -8.36 -18.23 17.69
C PHE A 293 -7.08 -17.46 17.98
N SER A 294 -6.09 -18.14 18.59
CA SER A 294 -4.75 -17.56 18.82
C SER A 294 -4.04 -17.26 17.51
N GLY A 295 -4.07 -18.22 16.57
CA GLY A 295 -3.46 -18.09 15.25
C GLY A 295 -4.04 -16.94 14.43
N MET A 296 -5.37 -16.89 14.30
CA MET A 296 -6.05 -15.83 13.56
C MET A 296 -5.84 -14.46 14.17
N ALA A 297 -5.79 -14.34 15.50
CA ALA A 297 -5.49 -13.06 16.15
C ALA A 297 -4.09 -12.55 15.75
N HIS A 298 -3.08 -13.41 15.76
CA HIS A 298 -1.71 -13.05 15.36
C HIS A 298 -1.62 -12.77 13.84
N ALA A 299 -2.26 -13.59 13.01
CA ALA A 299 -2.28 -13.43 11.57
C ALA A 299 -2.93 -12.11 11.13
N VAL A 300 -4.08 -11.76 11.72
CA VAL A 300 -4.79 -10.51 11.40
C VAL A 300 -4.03 -9.30 11.95
N LYS A 301 -3.63 -9.33 13.23
CA LYS A 301 -2.89 -8.21 13.86
C LYS A 301 -1.57 -7.95 13.15
N GLY A 302 -0.75 -8.98 12.97
CA GLY A 302 0.52 -8.88 12.25
C GLY A 302 0.35 -8.53 10.77
N GLY A 303 -0.69 -9.04 10.11
CA GLY A 303 -1.03 -8.71 8.73
C GLY A 303 -1.40 -7.22 8.53
N ILE A 304 -2.11 -6.61 9.48
CA ILE A 304 -2.42 -5.17 9.46
C ILE A 304 -1.12 -4.36 9.48
N PHE A 305 -0.18 -4.67 10.39
CA PHE A 305 1.10 -3.97 10.47
C PHE A 305 1.99 -4.21 9.24
N PHE A 306 1.98 -5.43 8.69
CA PHE A 306 2.67 -5.74 7.44
C PHE A 306 2.19 -4.86 6.28
N TRP A 307 0.86 -4.79 6.07
CA TRP A 307 0.29 -3.96 5.01
C TRP A 307 0.43 -2.47 5.30
N TYR A 308 0.35 -2.05 6.56
CA TYR A 308 0.63 -0.67 6.96
C TYR A 308 2.08 -0.26 6.63
N GLY A 309 3.04 -1.17 6.82
CA GLY A 309 4.42 -0.98 6.40
C GLY A 309 4.58 -0.85 4.88
N ILE A 310 3.88 -1.68 4.08
CA ILE A 310 3.85 -1.55 2.62
C ILE A 310 3.20 -0.23 2.18
N LEU A 311 2.11 0.20 2.82
CA LEU A 311 1.47 1.49 2.56
C LEU A 311 2.42 2.64 2.88
N THR A 312 3.17 2.55 3.97
CA THR A 312 4.19 3.52 4.37
C THR A 312 5.30 3.63 3.33
N LEU A 313 5.79 2.50 2.79
CA LEU A 313 6.71 2.49 1.65
C LEU A 313 6.09 3.13 0.42
N GLY A 314 4.83 2.80 0.13
CA GLY A 314 4.05 3.36 -0.97
C GLY A 314 3.98 4.89 -0.90
N ARG A 315 3.66 5.44 0.28
CA ARG A 315 3.65 6.89 0.55
C ARG A 315 5.02 7.50 0.25
N TRP A 316 6.11 6.86 0.71
CA TRP A 316 7.47 7.32 0.41
C TRP A 316 7.78 7.31 -1.11
N MET A 317 7.36 6.28 -1.85
CA MET A 317 7.57 6.20 -3.30
C MET A 317 6.75 7.21 -4.10
N GLY A 318 5.71 7.78 -3.50
CA GLY A 318 4.83 8.76 -4.14
C GLY A 318 3.40 8.28 -4.41
N ALA A 319 3.01 7.13 -3.85
CA ALA A 319 1.61 6.72 -3.90
C ALA A 319 0.72 7.77 -3.22
N PHE A 320 -0.42 8.08 -3.84
CA PHE A 320 -1.41 9.01 -3.29
C PHE A 320 -0.90 10.47 -3.14
N SER A 321 0.06 10.88 -3.96
CA SER A 321 0.49 12.29 -4.06
C SER A 321 -0.66 13.24 -4.35
N ASP A 322 -1.65 12.78 -5.13
CA ASP A 322 -2.84 13.56 -5.49
C ASP A 322 -3.74 13.88 -4.28
N PHE A 323 -3.58 13.14 -3.17
CA PHE A 323 -4.32 13.35 -1.92
C PHE A 323 -3.48 14.07 -0.86
N GLY A 324 -2.20 14.37 -1.13
CA GLY A 324 -1.26 14.91 -0.16
C GLY A 324 -0.73 13.88 0.84
N TRP A 325 -0.83 12.58 0.55
CA TRP A 325 -0.44 11.50 1.47
C TRP A 325 1.03 11.09 1.31
N ALA A 326 1.70 11.55 0.24
CA ALA A 326 3.08 11.21 -0.11
C ALA A 326 4.10 12.17 0.52
N TRP A 327 3.83 12.66 1.74
CA TRP A 327 4.67 13.67 2.42
C TRP A 327 4.88 14.94 1.59
N ASN A 328 3.88 15.31 0.79
CA ASN A 328 3.89 16.43 -0.15
C ASN A 328 2.81 17.45 0.22
N VAL A 329 2.88 18.64 -0.37
CA VAL A 329 1.80 19.63 -0.23
C VAL A 329 0.55 19.07 -0.89
N LYS A 330 -0.59 19.16 -0.20
CA LYS A 330 -1.87 18.69 -0.74
C LYS A 330 -2.31 19.60 -1.92
N PRO A 331 -2.55 19.04 -3.12
CA PRO A 331 -3.06 19.82 -4.24
C PRO A 331 -4.53 20.22 -4.03
N GLU A 332 -4.88 21.41 -4.52
CA GLU A 332 -6.24 21.97 -4.43
C GLU A 332 -6.94 21.97 -5.80
N HIS A 333 -8.26 22.19 -5.81
CA HIS A 333 -9.03 22.35 -7.04
C HIS A 333 -8.61 23.67 -7.74
N PRO A 334 -8.43 23.71 -9.08
CA PRO A 334 -8.87 22.74 -10.09
C PRO A 334 -7.83 21.67 -10.48
N MET A 335 -6.63 21.63 -9.87
CA MET A 335 -5.58 20.68 -10.27
C MET A 335 -5.98 19.21 -10.02
N VAL A 336 -6.75 18.97 -8.95
CA VAL A 336 -7.32 17.66 -8.63
C VAL A 336 -8.84 17.74 -8.52
N SER A 337 -9.49 16.58 -8.61
CA SER A 337 -10.95 16.49 -8.43
C SER A 337 -11.39 17.04 -7.07
N ARG A 338 -12.63 17.55 -6.99
CA ARG A 338 -13.21 18.03 -5.71
C ARG A 338 -13.21 16.96 -4.63
N PHE A 339 -13.40 15.69 -5.01
CA PHE A 339 -13.32 14.56 -4.09
C PHE A 339 -11.91 14.42 -3.51
N ALA A 340 -10.88 14.40 -4.37
CA ALA A 340 -9.49 14.33 -3.94
C ALA A 340 -9.07 15.51 -3.04
N ALA A 341 -9.50 16.72 -3.39
CA ALA A 341 -9.27 17.91 -2.57
C ALA A 341 -10.00 17.85 -1.21
N GLY A 342 -11.12 17.13 -1.12
CA GLY A 342 -11.91 16.95 0.11
C GLY A 342 -11.40 15.86 1.05
N LEU A 343 -10.54 14.94 0.59
CA LEU A 343 -10.09 13.81 1.40
C LEU A 343 -9.32 14.25 2.67
N PRO A 344 -9.47 13.54 3.80
CA PRO A 344 -8.70 13.82 5.01
C PRO A 344 -7.20 13.54 4.82
N SER A 345 -6.39 14.07 5.74
CA SER A 345 -4.94 13.78 5.79
C SER A 345 -4.68 12.29 6.05
N ALA A 346 -3.51 11.80 5.66
CA ALA A 346 -3.13 10.41 5.92
C ALA A 346 -3.14 10.12 7.43
N GLU A 347 -2.64 11.04 8.26
CA GLU A 347 -2.59 10.85 9.70
C GLU A 347 -3.98 10.85 10.36
N PHE A 348 -4.96 11.55 9.79
CA PHE A 348 -6.36 11.42 10.23
C PHE A 348 -6.90 10.02 9.93
N VAL A 349 -6.62 9.47 8.75
CA VAL A 349 -7.05 8.11 8.37
C VAL A 349 -6.36 7.08 9.26
N GLU A 350 -5.07 7.23 9.54
CA GLU A 350 -4.34 6.36 10.47
C GLU A 350 -4.93 6.42 11.88
N SER A 351 -5.22 7.62 12.38
CA SER A 351 -5.88 7.82 13.68
C SER A 351 -7.29 7.21 13.70
N PHE A 352 -8.05 7.32 12.61
CA PHE A 352 -9.38 6.72 12.49
C PHE A 352 -9.33 5.20 12.48
N VAL A 353 -8.35 4.59 11.81
CA VAL A 353 -8.17 3.13 11.81
C VAL A 353 -7.82 2.64 13.21
N ILE A 354 -6.92 3.34 13.91
CA ILE A 354 -6.55 3.02 15.30
C ILE A 354 -7.77 3.15 16.23
N PHE A 355 -8.54 4.23 16.09
CA PHE A 355 -9.77 4.45 16.83
C PHE A 355 -10.79 3.33 16.59
N LEU A 356 -11.06 3.02 15.32
CA LEU A 356 -12.05 2.01 14.93
C LEU A 356 -11.64 0.63 15.45
N TYR A 357 -10.36 0.28 15.30
CA TYR A 357 -9.81 -0.96 15.80
C TYR A 357 -9.92 -1.06 17.33
N GLY A 358 -9.57 0.00 18.06
CA GLY A 358 -9.74 0.07 19.51
C GLY A 358 -11.20 -0.10 19.94
N ALA A 359 -12.10 0.69 19.34
CA ALA A 359 -13.54 0.64 19.62
C ALA A 359 -14.15 -0.74 19.39
N SER A 360 -13.76 -1.43 18.31
CA SER A 360 -14.29 -2.76 18.00
C SER A 360 -13.71 -3.86 18.89
N ASN A 361 -12.40 -3.80 19.22
CA ASN A 361 -11.72 -4.91 19.89
C ASN A 361 -11.98 -5.02 21.39
N VAL A 362 -12.45 -3.95 22.06
CA VAL A 362 -12.91 -4.02 23.46
C VAL A 362 -13.88 -5.19 23.66
N PHE A 363 -14.76 -5.45 22.69
CA PHE A 363 -15.79 -6.49 22.77
C PHE A 363 -15.32 -7.87 22.25
N LEU A 364 -14.24 -7.93 21.49
CA LEU A 364 -13.75 -9.16 20.85
C LEU A 364 -12.79 -9.95 21.74
N GLU A 365 -12.17 -9.30 22.72
CA GLU A 365 -11.10 -9.90 23.52
C GLU A 365 -11.60 -11.03 24.44
N HIS A 366 -12.86 -10.98 24.88
CA HIS A 366 -13.44 -12.04 25.72
C HIS A 366 -14.10 -13.18 24.92
N LEU A 367 -13.95 -13.23 23.59
CA LEU A 367 -14.59 -14.27 22.78
C LEU A 367 -14.07 -15.68 23.09
N ASN A 368 -12.79 -15.82 23.44
CA ASN A 368 -12.20 -17.13 23.75
C ASN A 368 -12.70 -17.71 25.09
N ALA A 369 -13.20 -16.85 25.99
CA ALA A 369 -13.67 -17.21 27.32
C ALA A 369 -15.14 -16.81 27.56
N TRP A 370 -15.95 -16.73 26.49
CA TRP A 370 -17.33 -16.25 26.58
C TRP A 370 -18.14 -16.96 27.67
N GLY A 371 -18.69 -16.18 28.61
CA GLY A 371 -19.47 -16.69 29.74
C GLY A 371 -18.65 -17.12 30.96
N LYS A 372 -17.33 -16.92 30.94
CA LYS A 372 -16.44 -17.14 32.11
C LYS A 372 -16.07 -15.81 32.77
N ALA A 373 -15.46 -15.88 33.95
CA ALA A 373 -14.90 -14.70 34.61
C ALA A 373 -13.74 -14.12 33.78
N TRP A 374 -13.62 -12.79 33.81
CA TRP A 374 -12.50 -12.08 33.19
C TRP A 374 -11.18 -12.44 33.87
N SER A 375 -10.18 -12.81 33.08
CA SER A 375 -8.82 -13.06 33.57
C SER A 375 -8.00 -11.77 33.62
N ALA A 376 -6.89 -11.78 34.36
CA ALA A 376 -5.95 -10.66 34.39
C ALA A 376 -5.41 -10.33 32.98
N GLN A 377 -5.14 -11.36 32.17
CA GLN A 377 -4.71 -11.22 30.78
C GLN A 377 -5.80 -10.54 29.91
N ASP A 378 -7.07 -10.86 30.12
CA ASP A 378 -8.16 -10.20 29.39
C ASP A 378 -8.24 -8.71 29.74
N LEU A 379 -8.01 -8.35 31.02
CA LEU A 379 -8.00 -6.96 31.47
C LEU A 379 -6.79 -6.19 30.91
N GLU A 380 -5.62 -6.82 30.82
CA GLU A 380 -4.45 -6.25 30.16
C GLU A 380 -4.74 -5.98 28.68
N HIS A 381 -5.31 -6.95 27.97
CA HIS A 381 -5.67 -6.76 26.57
C HIS A 381 -6.74 -5.68 26.37
N ILE A 382 -7.75 -5.59 27.25
CA ILE A 382 -8.72 -4.47 27.23
C ILE A 382 -8.00 -3.13 27.42
N SER A 383 -7.04 -3.04 28.33
CA SER A 383 -6.32 -1.78 28.57
C SER A 383 -5.61 -1.26 27.31
N ILE A 384 -5.07 -2.17 26.48
CA ILE A 384 -4.48 -1.85 25.17
C ILE A 384 -5.56 -1.34 24.21
N THR A 385 -6.76 -1.94 24.20
CA THR A 385 -7.85 -1.46 23.33
C THR A 385 -8.35 -0.07 23.71
N ILE A 386 -8.38 0.27 25.01
CA ILE A 386 -8.72 1.61 25.50
C ILE A 386 -7.67 2.62 25.04
N MET A 387 -6.38 2.27 25.12
CA MET A 387 -5.29 3.10 24.59
C MET A 387 -5.44 3.38 23.09
N PHE A 388 -5.81 2.36 22.29
CA PHE A 388 -6.08 2.53 20.86
C PHE A 388 -7.29 3.44 20.62
N PHE A 389 -8.38 3.21 21.33
CA PHE A 389 -9.60 4.01 21.22
C PHE A 389 -9.34 5.49 21.53
N GLY A 390 -8.75 5.78 22.70
CA GLY A 390 -8.46 7.15 23.14
C GLY A 390 -7.38 7.84 22.29
N GLY A 391 -6.30 7.12 21.97
CA GLY A 391 -5.20 7.64 21.16
C GLY A 391 -5.63 7.97 19.73
N GLY A 392 -6.44 7.10 19.11
CA GLY A 392 -7.02 7.35 17.78
C GLY A 392 -8.00 8.53 17.79
N LEU A 393 -8.85 8.64 18.81
CA LEU A 393 -9.78 9.78 18.95
C LEU A 393 -9.02 11.11 19.05
N MET A 394 -8.00 11.19 19.91
CA MET A 394 -7.18 12.39 20.05
C MET A 394 -6.49 12.73 18.72
N GLY A 395 -5.95 11.73 18.01
CA GLY A 395 -5.35 11.94 16.70
C GLY A 395 -6.33 12.53 15.67
N MET A 396 -7.57 12.06 15.64
CA MET A 396 -8.60 12.63 14.76
C MET A 396 -8.97 14.07 15.14
N LEU A 397 -9.01 14.40 16.44
CA LEU A 397 -9.32 15.75 16.92
C LEU A 397 -8.25 16.76 16.49
N ILE A 398 -6.96 16.41 16.60
CA ILE A 398 -5.83 17.26 16.20
C ILE A 398 -5.87 17.58 14.69
N GLU A 399 -6.25 16.60 13.87
CA GLU A 399 -6.33 16.74 12.42
C GLU A 399 -7.63 17.40 11.91
N SER A 400 -8.62 17.58 12.79
CA SER A 400 -9.89 18.18 12.42
C SER A 400 -9.77 19.68 12.18
N LYS A 401 -10.07 20.13 10.96
CA LYS A 401 -10.10 21.57 10.62
C LYS A 401 -11.06 22.36 11.51
N ARG A 402 -12.20 21.76 11.89
CA ARG A 402 -13.18 22.42 12.76
C ARG A 402 -12.60 22.68 14.15
N ILE A 403 -11.99 21.66 14.75
CA ILE A 403 -11.36 21.77 16.08
C ILE A 403 -10.18 22.76 16.02
N ARG A 404 -9.34 22.69 14.98
CA ARG A 404 -8.25 23.64 14.80
C ARG A 404 -8.74 25.09 14.65
N ASN A 405 -9.84 25.30 13.92
CA ASN A 405 -10.45 26.64 13.82
C ASN A 405 -10.98 27.11 15.18
N LEU A 406 -11.58 26.20 15.97
CA LEU A 406 -12.00 26.52 17.34
C LEU A 406 -10.81 26.92 18.23
N PHE A 407 -9.67 26.23 18.13
CA PHE A 407 -8.44 26.63 18.84
C PHE A 407 -7.90 27.99 18.41
N ASN A 408 -8.04 28.34 17.13
CA ASN A 408 -7.58 29.62 16.60
C ASN A 408 -8.60 30.76 16.79
N THR A 409 -9.77 30.51 17.37
CA THR A 409 -10.87 31.49 17.48
C THR A 409 -10.40 32.80 18.09
N SER A 410 -9.62 32.74 19.17
CA SER A 410 -9.06 33.93 19.82
C SER A 410 -8.24 34.76 18.85
N VAL A 411 -7.26 34.15 18.17
CA VAL A 411 -6.40 34.84 17.20
C VAL A 411 -7.20 35.38 16.02
N SER A 412 -8.18 34.63 15.51
CA SER A 412 -9.04 35.12 14.43
C SER A 412 -9.93 36.29 14.86
N THR A 413 -10.44 36.31 16.10
CA THR A 413 -11.24 37.45 16.60
C THR A 413 -10.37 38.69 16.77
N TRP A 414 -9.15 38.56 17.30
CA TRP A 414 -8.19 39.67 17.34
C TRP A 414 -7.88 40.21 15.94
N GLN A 415 -7.73 39.31 14.96
CA GLN A 415 -7.46 39.68 13.59
C GLN A 415 -8.65 40.41 12.95
N GLU A 416 -9.88 39.94 13.16
CA GLU A 416 -11.10 40.62 12.71
C GLU A 416 -11.23 42.01 13.35
N GLU A 417 -11.03 42.13 14.66
CA GLU A 417 -11.04 43.42 15.37
C GLU A 417 -9.97 44.38 14.86
N ALA A 418 -8.73 43.92 14.68
CA ALA A 418 -7.65 44.72 14.11
C ALA A 418 -7.95 45.15 12.66
N THR A 419 -8.64 44.33 11.87
CA THR A 419 -9.05 44.72 10.50
C THR A 419 -10.15 45.77 10.49
N LEU A 420 -11.04 45.79 11.48
CA LEU A 420 -12.15 46.73 11.59
C LEU A 420 -11.75 48.06 12.24
N PHE A 421 -10.90 48.02 13.27
CA PHE A 421 -10.60 49.18 14.12
C PHE A 421 -9.13 49.62 14.08
N GLY A 422 -8.23 48.87 13.42
CA GLY A 422 -6.81 49.17 13.36
C GLY A 422 -6.43 50.27 12.36
N ASP A 423 -5.49 51.11 12.77
CA ASP A 423 -4.93 52.20 11.95
C ASP A 423 -4.20 51.65 10.72
N VAL A 424 -4.18 52.40 9.60
CA VAL A 424 -3.63 51.93 8.30
C VAL A 424 -2.16 51.48 8.41
N LEU A 425 -1.40 52.09 9.33
CA LEU A 425 0.00 51.76 9.62
C LEU A 425 0.17 50.42 10.36
N GLU A 426 -0.82 50.01 11.14
CA GLU A 426 -0.82 48.78 11.95
C GLU A 426 -1.23 47.57 11.09
N LYS A 427 -2.17 47.79 10.16
CA LYS A 427 -2.50 46.85 9.06
C LYS A 427 -1.30 46.46 8.20
N GLN A 428 -0.33 47.37 8.04
CA GLN A 428 0.87 47.16 7.22
C GLN A 428 2.01 46.45 7.97
N ARG A 429 1.95 46.36 9.32
CA ARG A 429 3.04 45.86 10.17
C ARG A 429 2.88 44.39 10.57
N GLN A 430 1.76 43.77 10.22
CA GLN A 430 1.34 42.47 10.75
C GLN A 430 0.80 41.59 9.62
N GLU A 431 1.65 41.22 8.66
CA GLU A 431 1.45 39.99 7.89
C GLU A 431 1.64 38.80 8.84
N TRP A 432 0.61 38.50 9.64
CA TRP A 432 0.53 37.24 10.39
C TRP A 432 0.28 36.11 9.40
N GLU A 433 1.32 35.72 8.67
CA GLU A 433 1.25 34.54 7.82
C GLU A 433 1.04 33.30 8.70
N VAL A 434 0.06 32.48 8.33
CA VAL A 434 -0.14 31.18 8.96
C VAL A 434 1.17 30.38 8.90
N PRO A 435 1.58 29.71 9.99
CA PRO A 435 2.83 28.95 10.01
C PRO A 435 2.90 27.98 8.83
N LYS A 436 4.07 27.93 8.16
CA LYS A 436 4.29 27.07 6.98
C LYS A 436 4.01 25.58 7.28
N THR A 437 4.19 25.18 8.53
CA THR A 437 3.90 23.83 9.06
C THR A 437 2.43 23.44 8.94
N TYR A 438 1.49 24.38 8.90
CA TYR A 438 0.04 24.08 8.79
C TYR A 438 -0.36 23.47 7.44
N LYS A 439 0.55 23.49 6.45
CA LYS A 439 0.38 22.87 5.14
C LYS A 439 0.57 21.35 5.18
N THR A 440 1.21 20.83 6.23
CA THR A 440 1.47 19.41 6.44
C THR A 440 0.91 18.92 7.75
N SER A 441 0.32 17.73 7.73
CA SER A 441 -0.06 17.02 8.95
C SER A 441 1.19 16.41 9.60
N LEU A 442 1.40 16.72 10.89
CA LEU A 442 2.49 16.22 11.72
C LEU A 442 1.94 15.64 13.02
N ASN A 443 0.99 14.72 12.91
CA ASN A 443 0.30 14.15 14.06
C ASN A 443 1.10 12.97 14.65
N PRO A 444 1.60 13.08 15.90
CA PRO A 444 2.39 12.03 16.54
C PRO A 444 1.55 10.87 17.07
N MET A 445 0.21 11.02 17.19
CA MET A 445 -0.64 10.07 17.89
C MET A 445 -0.60 8.63 17.32
N PRO A 446 -0.65 8.41 15.99
CA PRO A 446 -0.54 7.05 15.45
C PRO A 446 0.79 6.36 15.82
N GLY A 447 1.90 7.08 15.69
CA GLY A 447 3.23 6.58 16.07
C GLY A 447 3.33 6.30 17.57
N LEU A 448 2.80 7.20 18.40
CA LEU A 448 2.81 7.05 19.86
C LEU A 448 2.05 5.81 20.33
N VAL A 449 0.83 5.57 19.81
CA VAL A 449 0.02 4.41 20.18
C VAL A 449 0.74 3.10 19.81
N ILE A 450 1.36 3.04 18.63
CA ILE A 450 2.12 1.87 18.18
C ILE A 450 3.39 1.68 19.01
N MET A 451 4.06 2.77 19.41
CA MET A 451 5.21 2.71 20.32
C MET A 451 4.83 2.09 21.66
N LEU A 452 3.73 2.56 22.25
CA LEU A 452 3.24 2.08 23.54
C LEU A 452 2.81 0.61 23.47
N LEU A 453 2.21 0.18 22.35
CA LEU A 453 1.94 -1.23 22.07
C LEU A 453 3.24 -2.04 22.06
N GLY A 454 4.27 -1.55 21.35
CA GLY A 454 5.56 -2.23 21.28
C GLY A 454 6.23 -2.35 22.64
N MET A 455 6.16 -1.29 23.46
CA MET A 455 6.71 -1.27 24.82
C MET A 455 5.99 -2.25 25.76
N SER A 456 4.65 -2.24 25.79
CA SER A 456 3.89 -3.10 26.70
C SER A 456 4.08 -4.58 26.39
N MET A 457 4.13 -4.93 25.11
CA MET A 457 4.23 -6.33 24.67
C MET A 457 5.66 -6.87 24.69
N SER A 458 6.67 -6.00 24.58
CA SER A 458 8.07 -6.41 24.78
C SER A 458 8.39 -6.78 26.23
N GLY A 459 7.65 -6.23 27.20
CA GLY A 459 7.83 -6.53 28.63
C GLY A 459 7.02 -7.72 29.13
N HIS A 460 6.17 -8.33 28.29
CA HIS A 460 5.25 -9.38 28.69
C HIS A 460 5.90 -10.77 28.60
N HIS A 461 6.17 -11.40 29.75
CA HIS A 461 6.68 -12.78 29.80
C HIS A 461 5.65 -13.77 29.27
N GLN A 462 6.08 -14.64 28.35
CA GLN A 462 5.26 -15.71 27.77
C GLN A 462 5.58 -17.06 28.42
N HIS A 463 4.74 -18.07 28.18
CA HIS A 463 4.96 -19.42 28.70
C HIS A 463 6.26 -20.08 28.21
N SER A 464 6.80 -19.63 27.07
CA SER A 464 8.05 -20.12 26.49
C SER A 464 9.06 -18.97 26.36
N MET A 465 10.35 -19.30 26.51
CA MET A 465 11.44 -18.35 26.26
C MET A 465 11.47 -17.91 24.80
N VAL A 466 11.26 -18.84 23.84
CA VAL A 466 11.17 -18.51 22.41
C VAL A 466 10.03 -17.54 22.16
N SER A 467 8.85 -17.81 22.73
CA SER A 467 7.70 -16.90 22.61
C SER A 467 8.01 -15.51 23.18
N THR A 468 8.63 -15.45 24.37
CA THR A 468 9.01 -14.19 25.03
C THR A 468 9.98 -13.38 24.16
N MET A 469 11.00 -14.04 23.60
CA MET A 469 11.96 -13.39 22.70
C MET A 469 11.30 -12.88 21.42
N LEU A 470 10.41 -13.65 20.80
CA LEU A 470 9.68 -13.20 19.61
C LEU A 470 8.80 -11.97 19.90
N HIS A 471 8.16 -11.94 21.08
CA HIS A 471 7.34 -10.80 21.51
C HIS A 471 8.17 -9.53 21.74
N GLN A 472 9.35 -9.70 22.35
CA GLN A 472 10.32 -8.62 22.48
C GLN A 472 10.84 -8.14 21.12
N GLN A 473 11.11 -9.04 20.17
CA GLN A 473 11.60 -8.68 18.84
C GLN A 473 10.58 -7.85 18.04
N TRP A 474 9.32 -8.28 17.93
CA TRP A 474 8.34 -7.48 17.18
C TRP A 474 7.98 -6.19 17.91
N GLY A 475 7.94 -6.19 19.25
CA GLY A 475 7.65 -4.99 20.03
C GLY A 475 8.74 -3.92 19.90
N THR A 476 10.01 -4.33 19.92
CA THR A 476 11.15 -3.41 19.67
C THR A 476 11.16 -2.86 18.25
N LEU A 477 10.73 -3.64 17.24
CA LEU A 477 10.56 -3.15 15.88
C LEU A 477 9.45 -2.10 15.79
N PHE A 478 8.33 -2.24 16.49
CA PHE A 478 7.28 -1.22 16.54
C PHE A 478 7.73 0.07 17.23
N MET A 479 8.57 -0.03 18.26
CA MET A 479 9.25 1.13 18.84
C MET A 479 10.18 1.79 17.80
N GLY A 480 10.95 1.00 17.05
CA GLY A 480 11.80 1.48 15.95
C GLY A 480 11.02 2.24 14.88
N PHE A 481 9.85 1.73 14.48
CA PHE A 481 8.93 2.42 13.58
C PHE A 481 8.53 3.80 14.12
N ALA A 482 8.08 3.85 15.38
CA ALA A 482 7.59 5.09 15.97
C ALA A 482 8.70 6.15 16.11
N MET A 483 9.91 5.74 16.48
CA MET A 483 11.08 6.61 16.53
C MET A 483 11.45 7.14 15.13
N ALA A 484 11.44 6.27 14.12
CA ALA A 484 11.72 6.68 12.74
C ALA A 484 10.65 7.65 12.20
N ARG A 485 9.36 7.42 12.51
CA ARG A 485 8.25 8.33 12.18
C ARG A 485 8.38 9.67 12.93
N ALA A 486 8.76 9.66 14.20
CA ALA A 486 9.02 10.89 14.96
C ALA A 486 10.16 11.70 14.32
N ALA A 487 11.24 11.04 13.89
CA ALA A 487 12.32 11.68 13.16
C ALA A 487 11.84 12.26 11.81
N THR A 488 10.95 11.56 11.09
CA THR A 488 10.29 12.12 9.89
C THR A 488 9.56 13.43 10.22
N TYR A 489 8.81 13.49 11.32
CA TYR A 489 8.11 14.71 11.73
C TYR A 489 9.06 15.84 12.12
N VAL A 490 10.15 15.55 12.82
CA VAL A 490 11.18 16.55 13.14
C VAL A 490 11.79 17.12 11.84
N LEU A 491 12.14 16.26 10.87
CA LEU A 491 12.68 16.70 9.58
C LEU A 491 11.69 17.58 8.81
N LEU A 492 10.41 17.20 8.76
CA LEU A 492 9.38 17.97 8.06
C LEU A 492 8.99 19.26 8.81
N TYR A 493 9.15 19.29 10.13
CA TYR A 493 8.98 20.51 10.92
C TYR A 493 10.09 21.52 10.62
N LEU A 494 11.34 21.04 10.53
CA LEU A 494 12.51 21.87 10.22
C LEU A 494 12.53 22.32 8.74
N ALA A 495 12.13 21.45 7.83
CA ALA A 495 12.14 21.67 6.39
C ALA A 495 10.80 21.23 5.76
N PRO A 496 9.74 22.05 5.85
CA PRO A 496 8.43 21.70 5.33
C PRO A 496 8.42 21.59 3.80
N PRO A 497 7.61 20.69 3.23
CA PRO A 497 7.54 20.50 1.79
C PRO A 497 6.98 21.73 1.09
N LYS A 498 7.58 22.06 -0.05
CA LYS A 498 7.22 23.22 -0.87
C LYS A 498 6.48 22.86 -2.16
N SER A 499 6.53 21.59 -2.56
CA SER A 499 6.02 21.14 -3.85
C SER A 499 5.02 20.00 -3.72
N PHE A 500 4.33 19.71 -4.82
CA PHE A 500 3.47 18.54 -4.95
C PHE A 500 4.24 17.22 -5.11
N PHE A 501 5.56 17.28 -5.31
CA PHE A 501 6.39 16.07 -5.39
C PHE A 501 6.59 15.46 -4.00
N PRO A 502 6.69 14.12 -3.91
CA PRO A 502 6.99 13.44 -2.65
C PRO A 502 8.34 13.87 -2.07
N SER A 503 8.36 14.22 -0.79
CA SER A 503 9.58 14.71 -0.11
C SER A 503 10.57 13.61 0.23
N ARG A 504 10.12 12.34 0.25
CA ARG A 504 10.94 11.14 0.49
C ARG A 504 11.84 11.23 1.74
N PRO A 505 11.27 11.50 2.94
CA PRO A 505 12.06 11.50 4.17
C PRO A 505 12.77 10.14 4.35
N PRO A 506 14.10 10.11 4.56
CA PRO A 506 14.87 8.85 4.57
C PRO A 506 14.49 7.94 5.74
N THR A 507 14.09 8.52 6.87
CA THR A 507 13.63 7.81 8.07
C THR A 507 12.37 6.98 7.81
N GLU A 508 11.57 7.34 6.82
CA GLU A 508 10.34 6.62 6.51
C GLU A 508 10.58 5.24 5.87
N LEU A 509 11.75 5.05 5.23
CA LEU A 509 12.18 3.73 4.78
C LEU A 509 12.43 2.79 5.97
N VAL A 510 13.07 3.31 7.02
CA VAL A 510 13.29 2.57 8.27
C VAL A 510 11.96 2.29 8.96
N ALA A 511 11.07 3.28 9.01
CA ALA A 511 9.72 3.13 9.55
C ALA A 511 8.96 1.99 8.85
N SER A 512 8.98 1.97 7.51
CA SER A 512 8.38 0.90 6.72
C SER A 512 9.02 -0.46 6.99
N PHE A 513 10.35 -0.54 7.01
CA PHE A 513 11.07 -1.78 7.30
C PHE A 513 10.65 -2.37 8.65
N CYS A 514 10.65 -1.54 9.70
CA CYS A 514 10.24 -1.92 11.05
C CYS A 514 8.79 -2.44 11.13
N LEU A 515 7.85 -1.83 10.42
CA LEU A 515 6.46 -2.28 10.39
C LEU A 515 6.27 -3.61 9.65
N ILE A 516 6.91 -3.75 8.49
CA ILE A 516 6.82 -4.98 7.68
C ILE A 516 7.43 -6.15 8.45
N SER A 517 8.62 -5.93 9.02
CA SER A 517 9.35 -6.96 9.74
C SER A 517 8.69 -7.31 11.08
N GLY A 518 8.26 -6.30 11.85
CA GLY A 518 7.50 -6.49 13.09
C GLY A 518 6.17 -7.21 12.84
N GLY A 519 5.46 -6.85 11.77
CA GLY A 519 4.23 -7.53 11.35
C GLY A 519 4.45 -9.01 11.02
N MET A 520 5.54 -9.36 10.32
CA MET A 520 5.87 -10.75 10.02
C MET A 520 6.23 -11.57 11.26
N ILE A 521 7.07 -11.03 12.15
CA ILE A 521 7.43 -11.71 13.40
C ILE A 521 6.19 -11.91 14.27
N PHE A 522 5.30 -10.90 14.34
CA PHE A 522 4.04 -11.01 15.08
C PHE A 522 3.14 -12.11 14.50
N MET A 523 3.01 -12.25 13.18
CA MET A 523 2.26 -13.39 12.61
C MET A 523 2.87 -14.75 12.98
N GLY A 524 4.21 -14.82 13.06
CA GLY A 524 4.95 -16.03 13.43
C GLY A 524 5.02 -16.31 14.94
N SER A 525 4.57 -15.40 15.81
CA SER A 525 4.64 -15.55 17.27
C SER A 525 3.39 -16.17 17.91
N SER A 526 2.48 -16.73 17.10
CA SER A 526 1.31 -17.45 17.62
C SER A 526 1.71 -18.71 18.38
N THR A 527 0.89 -19.13 19.36
CA THR A 527 1.17 -20.29 20.23
C THR A 527 1.57 -21.55 19.46
N ASP A 528 0.87 -21.83 18.35
CA ASP A 528 1.06 -23.03 17.52
C ASP A 528 2.30 -22.91 16.59
N ALA A 529 2.61 -21.69 16.16
CA ALA A 529 3.83 -21.43 15.40
C ALA A 529 5.08 -21.58 16.29
N VAL A 530 5.02 -21.06 17.53
CA VAL A 530 6.12 -21.20 18.50
C VAL A 530 6.35 -22.67 18.87
N SER A 531 5.29 -23.42 19.17
CA SER A 531 5.44 -24.86 19.48
C SER A 531 6.03 -25.64 18.31
N THR A 532 5.73 -25.25 17.08
CA THR A 532 6.31 -25.84 15.87
C THR A 532 7.79 -25.46 15.71
N ILE A 533 8.18 -24.22 16.01
CA ILE A 533 9.58 -23.78 16.00
C ILE A 533 10.39 -24.58 17.02
N GLU A 534 9.92 -24.64 18.26
CA GLU A 534 10.54 -25.39 19.36
C GLU A 534 10.63 -26.89 19.06
N GLY A 535 9.54 -27.47 18.54
CA GLY A 535 9.47 -28.89 18.19
C GLY A 535 10.36 -29.29 17.01
N ASN A 536 10.90 -28.35 16.25
CA ASN A 536 11.91 -28.59 15.22
C ASN A 536 13.32 -28.16 15.66
N GLY A 537 13.51 -27.78 16.92
CA GLY A 537 14.82 -27.35 17.45
C GLY A 537 15.30 -26.01 16.90
N LEU A 538 14.39 -25.17 16.41
CA LEU A 538 14.68 -23.83 15.92
C LEU A 538 14.52 -22.80 17.06
N ASP A 539 15.20 -21.67 16.93
CA ASP A 539 15.15 -20.58 17.90
C ASP A 539 14.43 -19.33 17.35
N ALA A 540 14.27 -18.34 18.22
CA ALA A 540 13.69 -17.05 17.84
C ALA A 540 14.58 -16.27 16.84
N MET A 541 15.89 -16.52 16.82
CA MET A 541 16.83 -15.80 15.96
C MET A 541 16.72 -16.23 14.50
N PHE A 542 16.41 -17.51 14.25
CA PHE A 542 16.10 -18.01 12.92
C PHE A 542 14.91 -17.26 12.31
N LEU A 543 13.79 -17.15 13.04
CA LEU A 543 12.62 -16.43 12.53
C LEU A 543 12.92 -14.95 12.30
N PHE A 544 13.68 -14.32 13.21
CA PHE A 544 14.10 -12.93 13.09
C PHE A 544 14.89 -12.67 11.80
N THR A 545 15.94 -13.47 11.55
CA THR A 545 16.82 -13.31 10.38
C THR A 545 16.08 -13.55 9.07
N VAL A 546 15.22 -14.57 9.02
CA VAL A 546 14.35 -14.83 7.85
C VAL A 546 13.39 -13.65 7.62
N ALA A 547 12.74 -13.15 8.67
CA ALA A 547 11.82 -12.02 8.56
C ALA A 547 12.53 -10.74 8.09
N MET A 548 13.75 -10.44 8.55
CA MET A 548 14.52 -9.28 8.07
C MET A 548 14.86 -9.42 6.58
N GLY A 549 15.34 -10.60 6.15
CA GLY A 549 15.67 -10.87 4.74
C GLY A 549 14.44 -10.76 3.84
N MET A 550 13.32 -11.36 4.25
CA MET A 550 12.05 -11.26 3.52
C MET A 550 11.52 -9.84 3.46
N THR A 551 11.69 -9.05 4.52
CA THR A 551 11.30 -7.63 4.52
C THR A 551 12.02 -6.86 3.44
N ALA A 552 13.36 -6.99 3.38
CA ALA A 552 14.17 -6.31 2.38
C ALA A 552 13.78 -6.71 0.94
N LEU A 553 13.49 -8.00 0.72
CA LEU A 553 13.03 -8.50 -0.58
C LEU A 553 11.65 -7.97 -0.96
N VAL A 554 10.69 -7.97 -0.03
CA VAL A 554 9.34 -7.42 -0.25
C VAL A 554 9.40 -5.92 -0.56
N MET A 555 10.19 -5.15 0.20
CA MET A 555 10.36 -3.71 -0.04
C MET A 555 11.02 -3.44 -1.41
N SER A 556 12.06 -4.22 -1.75
CA SER A 556 12.74 -4.11 -3.05
C SER A 556 11.79 -4.43 -4.20
N TRP A 557 11.01 -5.50 -4.06
CA TRP A 557 10.06 -5.92 -5.08
C TRP A 557 8.90 -4.93 -5.25
N ALA A 558 8.36 -4.40 -4.14
CA ALA A 558 7.35 -3.33 -4.17
C ALA A 558 7.88 -2.08 -4.87
N SER A 559 9.16 -1.74 -4.66
CA SER A 559 9.83 -0.62 -5.33
C SER A 559 9.98 -0.84 -6.83
N VAL A 560 10.38 -2.04 -7.25
CA VAL A 560 10.43 -2.42 -8.67
C VAL A 560 9.04 -2.34 -9.31
N CYS A 561 8.00 -2.87 -8.65
CA CYS A 561 6.62 -2.77 -9.11
C CYS A 561 6.19 -1.30 -9.28
N PHE A 562 6.50 -0.42 -8.33
CA PHE A 562 6.17 0.99 -8.44
C PHE A 562 6.94 1.69 -9.58
N ALA A 563 8.20 1.32 -9.81
CA ALA A 563 8.98 1.81 -10.94
C ALA A 563 8.39 1.36 -12.30
N LEU A 564 7.95 0.09 -12.41
CA LEU A 564 7.27 -0.43 -13.59
C LEU A 564 5.98 0.33 -13.89
N LYS A 565 5.25 0.78 -12.86
CA LYS A 565 4.08 1.67 -13.02
C LYS A 565 4.46 2.95 -13.75
N GLY A 566 5.48 3.65 -13.24
CA GLY A 566 5.93 4.93 -13.79
C GLY A 566 6.45 4.79 -15.22
N TRP A 567 7.20 3.72 -15.48
CA TRP A 567 7.66 3.37 -16.82
C TRP A 567 6.50 3.13 -17.80
N ALA A 568 5.50 2.34 -17.38
CA ALA A 568 4.34 2.04 -18.21
C ALA A 568 3.53 3.31 -18.54
N VAL A 569 3.26 4.17 -17.54
CA VAL A 569 2.58 5.45 -17.75
C VAL A 569 3.33 6.35 -18.73
N ARG A 570 4.67 6.42 -18.64
CA ARG A 570 5.48 7.22 -19.57
C ARG A 570 5.36 6.70 -21.01
N LYS A 571 5.39 5.38 -21.19
CA LYS A 571 5.33 4.74 -22.50
C LYS A 571 3.99 4.93 -23.20
N GLU A 572 2.88 4.91 -22.45
CA GLU A 572 1.53 5.17 -22.98
C GLU A 572 1.24 6.66 -23.25
N LYS A 573 2.11 7.58 -22.83
CA LYS A 573 2.02 9.00 -23.19
C LYS A 573 2.78 9.35 -24.47
N THR A 574 3.81 8.57 -24.79
CA THR A 574 4.64 8.76 -26.00
C THR A 574 4.06 8.10 -27.25
N VAL A 575 3.07 7.22 -27.07
CA VAL A 575 2.24 6.59 -28.11
C VAL A 575 0.89 7.28 -28.10
#